data_AF-A0A3N5U722-F1
#
_entry.id   AF-A0A3N5U722-F1
#
_cell.length_a   1.000
_cell.length_b   1.000
_cell.length_c   1.000
_cell.angle_alpha   90.00
_cell.angle_beta   90.00
_cell.angle_gamma   90.00
#
_symmetry.space_group_name_H-M   'P 1'
#
loop_
_entity.id
_entity.type
_entity.pdbx_description
1 polymer ?
#
loop_
_entity_poly.entity_id
_entity_poly.type
_entity_poly.pdbx_seq_one_letter_code
_entity_poly.pdbx_strand_id
1 'polypeptide(L)'
;SSASACEDFSFNLDEFDNIELYEGLAEEVVPHLEAQPDIVLVDPPRAGLEKRVVDGILKLDPQVIAYISCDPSTLARDAARIITGGYRLKEVTPFDLFPQTYHIESISFFEH
;
A
#
# COMPACT_ATOMS: atom_id res chain seq x y z
N SER A 1 -11.39 -5.07 -6.79
CA SER A 1 -10.53 -5.69 -7.83
C SER A 1 -11.28 -5.74 -9.15
N SER A 2 -10.59 -5.65 -10.29
CA SER A 2 -11.13 -6.02 -11.60
C SER A 2 -10.69 -7.44 -11.94
N ALA A 3 -11.61 -8.33 -12.34
CA ALA A 3 -11.32 -9.73 -12.63
C ALA A 3 -10.14 -9.91 -13.61
N SER A 4 -10.05 -9.05 -14.64
CA SER A 4 -8.95 -9.10 -15.60
C SER A 4 -7.56 -8.88 -14.99
N ALA A 5 -7.45 -8.07 -13.93
CA ALA A 5 -6.16 -7.84 -13.27
C ALA A 5 -5.68 -9.06 -12.47
N CYS A 6 -6.62 -9.84 -11.92
CA CYS A 6 -6.33 -11.10 -11.24
C CYS A 6 -5.90 -12.20 -12.23
N GLU A 7 -6.52 -12.23 -13.41
CA GLU A 7 -6.10 -13.10 -14.52
C GLU A 7 -4.69 -12.72 -15.01
N ASP A 8 -4.44 -11.42 -15.25
CA ASP A 8 -3.12 -10.92 -15.65
C ASP A 8 -2.04 -11.25 -14.60
N PHE A 9 -2.36 -11.10 -13.30
CA PHE A 9 -1.47 -11.49 -12.21
C PHE A 9 -1.10 -12.98 -12.30
N SER A 10 -2.11 -13.85 -12.45
CA SER A 10 -1.91 -15.30 -12.49
C SER A 10 -1.06 -15.71 -13.67
N PHE A 11 -1.28 -15.09 -14.84
CA PHE A 11 -0.48 -15.37 -16.03
C PHE A 11 0.97 -14.86 -15.89
N ASN A 12 1.15 -13.63 -15.40
CA ASN A 12 2.47 -13.01 -15.30
C ASN A 12 3.37 -13.69 -14.27
N LEU A 13 2.78 -14.40 -13.31
CA LEU A 13 3.50 -14.96 -12.16
C LEU A 13 3.43 -16.50 -12.09
N ASP A 14 2.95 -17.16 -13.14
CA ASP A 14 2.76 -18.63 -13.22
C ASP A 14 4.04 -19.44 -12.95
N GLU A 15 5.23 -18.86 -13.21
CA GLU A 15 6.51 -19.52 -12.97
C GLU A 15 7.01 -19.47 -11.51
N PHE A 16 6.30 -18.76 -10.62
CA PHE A 16 6.71 -18.55 -9.23
C PHE A 16 5.80 -19.26 -8.23
N ASP A 17 6.35 -20.17 -7.43
CA ASP A 17 5.60 -20.94 -6.43
C ASP A 17 5.44 -20.21 -5.07
N ASN A 18 6.11 -19.07 -4.89
CA ASN A 18 6.19 -18.33 -3.62
C ASN A 18 5.27 -17.10 -3.60
N ILE A 19 4.17 -17.16 -4.35
CA ILE A 19 3.25 -16.06 -4.56
C ILE A 19 1.82 -16.54 -4.32
N GLU A 20 1.06 -15.78 -3.53
CA GLU A 20 -0.35 -16.04 -3.26
C GLU A 20 -1.19 -14.82 -3.67
N LEU A 21 -2.31 -15.08 -4.36
CA LEU A 21 -3.28 -14.06 -4.75
C LEU A 21 -4.50 -14.11 -3.83
N TYR A 22 -4.89 -12.95 -3.31
CA TYR A 22 -6.12 -12.76 -2.55
C TYR A 22 -7.07 -11.87 -3.34
N GLU A 23 -8.18 -12.44 -3.81
CA GLU A 23 -9.17 -11.69 -4.59
C GLU A 23 -10.29 -11.13 -3.70
N GLY A 24 -10.37 -9.81 -3.60
CA GLY A 24 -11.41 -9.14 -2.84
C GLY A 24 -11.21 -7.63 -2.75
N LEU A 25 -12.04 -6.99 -1.93
CA LEU A 25 -11.80 -5.61 -1.51
C LEU A 25 -10.72 -5.62 -0.42
N ALA A 26 -9.78 -4.69 -0.48
CA ALA A 26 -8.66 -4.65 0.47
C ALA A 26 -9.17 -4.45 1.91
N GLU A 27 -10.21 -3.65 2.10
CA GLU A 27 -10.86 -3.40 3.40
C GLU A 27 -11.59 -4.62 3.96
N GLU A 28 -11.84 -5.64 3.15
CA GLU A 28 -12.43 -6.92 3.55
C GLU A 28 -11.35 -7.98 3.76
N VAL A 29 -10.31 -8.01 2.92
CA VAL A 29 -9.26 -9.03 2.97
C VAL A 29 -8.21 -8.72 4.03
N VAL A 30 -7.59 -7.54 3.98
CA VAL A 30 -6.41 -7.19 4.79
C VAL A 30 -6.63 -7.36 6.30
N PRO A 31 -7.77 -6.95 6.90
CA PRO A 31 -7.99 -7.12 8.34
C PRO A 31 -8.03 -8.57 8.85
N HIS A 32 -8.26 -9.51 7.93
CA HIS A 32 -8.41 -10.94 8.21
C HIS A 32 -7.21 -11.77 7.75
N LEU A 33 -6.18 -11.15 7.17
CA LEU A 33 -4.95 -11.86 6.83
C LEU A 33 -4.23 -12.32 8.10
N GLU A 34 -3.89 -13.60 8.15
CA GLU A 34 -3.08 -14.20 9.20
C GLU A 34 -1.63 -14.35 8.71
N ALA A 35 -0.98 -13.20 8.47
CA ALA A 35 0.41 -13.11 8.02
C ALA A 35 1.23 -12.22 8.95
N GLN A 36 2.55 -12.38 8.94
CA GLN A 36 3.52 -11.51 9.62
C GLN A 36 4.55 -11.03 8.58
N PRO A 37 4.15 -10.13 7.67
CA PRO A 37 5.05 -9.64 6.64
C PRO A 37 6.13 -8.74 7.25
N ASP A 38 7.37 -8.86 6.81
CA ASP A 38 8.41 -7.88 7.17
C ASP A 38 8.12 -6.49 6.55
N ILE A 39 7.50 -6.48 5.37
CA ILE A 39 7.24 -5.28 4.57
C ILE A 39 5.82 -5.33 4.01
N VAL A 40 5.10 -4.21 4.12
CA VAL A 40 3.85 -3.98 3.39
C VAL A 40 4.05 -2.87 2.37
N LEU A 41 3.76 -3.15 1.10
CA LEU A 41 3.74 -2.18 0.01
C LEU A 41 2.29 -1.85 -0.35
N VAL A 42 1.96 -0.56 -0.43
CA VAL A 42 0.63 -0.09 -0.84
C VAL A 42 0.75 0.94 -1.96
N ASP A 43 -0.09 0.79 -2.99
CA ASP A 43 -0.29 1.74 -4.09
C ASP A 43 -1.79 2.01 -4.27
N PRO A 44 -2.43 2.81 -3.39
CA PRO A 44 -3.85 3.05 -3.43
C PRO A 44 -4.24 4.03 -4.55
N PRO A 45 -5.54 4.05 -4.93
CA PRO A 45 -6.05 5.10 -5.81
C PRO A 45 -5.91 6.48 -5.16
N ARG A 46 -6.17 7.56 -5.92
CA ARG A 46 -6.11 8.97 -5.45
C ARG A 46 -6.83 9.23 -4.12
N ALA A 47 -7.89 8.48 -3.82
CA ALA A 47 -8.64 8.60 -2.56
C ALA A 47 -7.82 8.19 -1.31
N GLY A 48 -6.67 7.55 -1.49
CA GLY A 48 -5.83 6.96 -0.44
C GLY A 48 -6.38 5.64 0.08
N LEU A 49 -5.91 5.23 1.26
CA LEU A 49 -6.35 4.01 1.93
C LEU A 49 -7.64 4.24 2.72
N GLU A 50 -8.52 3.26 2.65
CA GLU A 50 -9.64 3.13 3.57
C GLU A 50 -9.14 2.89 4.99
N LYS A 51 -9.85 3.44 5.99
CA LYS A 51 -9.43 3.35 7.40
C LYS A 51 -9.24 1.89 7.83
N ARG A 52 -10.13 1.00 7.40
CA ARG A 52 -10.06 -0.44 7.70
C ARG A 52 -8.79 -1.10 7.16
N VAL A 53 -8.30 -0.65 6.01
CA VAL A 53 -7.06 -1.17 5.43
C VAL A 53 -5.88 -0.73 6.29
N VAL A 54 -5.81 0.54 6.68
CA VAL A 54 -4.76 1.04 7.59
C VAL A 54 -4.79 0.28 8.92
N ASP A 55 -5.97 0.14 9.53
CA ASP A 55 -6.12 -0.62 10.79
C ASP A 55 -5.65 -2.08 10.63
N GLY A 56 -5.93 -2.71 9.49
CA GLY A 56 -5.48 -4.06 9.16
C GLY A 56 -3.97 -4.16 8.98
N ILE A 57 -3.34 -3.21 8.27
CA ILE A 57 -1.89 -3.16 8.10
C ILE A 57 -1.20 -3.00 9.47
N LEU A 58 -1.71 -2.10 10.32
CA LEU A 58 -1.16 -1.91 11.67
C LEU A 58 -1.29 -3.17 12.54
N LYS A 59 -2.32 -3.99 12.32
CA LYS A 59 -2.48 -5.28 13.01
C LYS A 59 -1.50 -6.34 12.52
N LEU A 60 -1.11 -6.29 11.25
CA LEU A 60 -0.07 -7.18 10.69
C LEU A 60 1.33 -6.84 11.23
N ASP A 61 1.50 -5.65 11.82
CA ASP A 61 2.72 -5.17 12.48
C ASP A 61 4.01 -5.36 11.65
N PRO A 62 4.04 -4.96 10.36
CA PRO A 62 5.24 -5.09 9.55
C PRO A 62 6.36 -4.17 10.05
N GLN A 63 7.62 -4.55 9.83
CA GLN A 63 8.75 -3.68 10.16
C GLN A 63 8.76 -2.40 9.32
N VAL A 64 8.33 -2.50 8.06
CA VAL A 64 8.31 -1.41 7.09
C VAL A 64 6.96 -1.32 6.39
N ILE A 65 6.43 -0.10 6.28
CA ILE A 65 5.32 0.22 5.37
C ILE A 65 5.87 1.14 4.27
N ALA A 66 5.87 0.66 3.04
CA ALA A 66 6.18 1.44 1.84
C ALA A 66 4.86 1.90 1.19
N TYR A 67 4.68 3.20 1.07
CA TYR A 67 3.46 3.82 0.54
C TYR A 67 3.78 4.57 -0.75
N ILE A 68 3.25 4.11 -1.86
CA ILE A 68 3.25 4.81 -3.15
C ILE A 68 2.04 5.73 -3.21
N SER A 69 2.21 7.00 -3.57
CA SER A 69 1.10 7.94 -3.70
C SER A 69 1.26 8.90 -4.87
N CYS A 70 0.14 9.06 -5.60
CA CYS A 70 -0.06 10.08 -6.63
C CYS A 70 -0.70 11.38 -6.12
N ASP A 71 -1.13 11.40 -4.85
CA ASP A 71 -1.77 12.55 -4.20
C ASP A 71 -1.14 12.81 -2.82
N PRO A 72 -0.40 13.92 -2.65
CA PRO A 72 0.22 14.26 -1.37
C PRO A 72 -0.77 14.50 -0.22
N SER A 73 -2.01 14.91 -0.53
CA SER A 73 -3.02 15.26 0.48
C SER A 73 -3.60 14.01 1.14
N THR A 74 -3.95 13.00 0.35
CA THR A 74 -4.46 11.72 0.90
C THR A 74 -3.34 10.91 1.54
N LEU A 75 -2.11 10.96 1.00
CA LEU A 75 -0.91 10.47 1.67
C LEU A 75 -0.76 11.08 3.06
N ALA A 76 -0.84 12.41 3.20
CA ALA A 76 -0.70 13.07 4.52
C ALA A 76 -1.76 12.63 5.53
N ARG A 77 -3.01 12.44 5.08
CA ARG A 77 -4.10 11.91 5.91
C ARG A 77 -3.79 10.50 6.42
N ASP A 78 -3.32 9.63 5.54
CA ASP A 78 -3.08 8.22 5.88
C ASP A 78 -1.78 8.06 6.68
N ALA A 79 -0.74 8.85 6.37
CA ALA A 79 0.47 8.98 7.16
C ALA A 79 0.17 9.35 8.61
N ALA A 80 -0.75 10.29 8.87
CA ALA A 80 -1.14 10.64 10.24
C ALA A 80 -1.73 9.45 11.01
N ARG A 81 -2.49 8.58 10.34
CA ARG A 81 -3.05 7.35 10.94
C ARG A 81 -1.95 6.33 11.21
N ILE A 82 -1.06 6.11 10.24
CA ILE A 82 0.09 5.19 10.37
C ILE A 82 1.02 5.62 11.51
N ILE A 83 1.31 6.93 11.60
CA ILE A 83 2.13 7.49 12.69
C ILE A 83 1.44 7.35 14.05
N THR A 84 0.14 7.58 14.12
CA THR A 84 -0.64 7.31 15.34
C THR A 84 -0.62 5.84 15.74
N GLY A 85 -0.46 4.95 14.76
CA GLY A 85 -0.26 3.51 14.94
C GLY A 85 1.12 3.09 15.47
N GLY A 86 2.04 4.04 15.71
CA GLY A 86 3.34 3.77 16.31
C GLY A 86 4.52 3.76 15.33
N TYR A 87 4.27 4.04 14.05
CA TYR A 87 5.33 4.18 13.05
C TYR A 87 5.88 5.61 13.00
N ARG A 88 7.06 5.75 12.41
CA ARG A 88 7.69 7.02 12.09
C ARG A 88 7.91 7.12 10.59
N LEU A 89 7.56 8.26 10.00
CA LEU A 89 7.91 8.57 8.63
C LEU A 89 9.43 8.80 8.55
N LYS A 90 10.12 7.98 7.76
CA LYS A 90 11.57 7.97 7.64
C LYS A 90 12.06 8.76 6.44
N GLU A 91 11.41 8.54 5.31
CA GLU A 91 11.80 9.13 4.04
C GLU A 91 10.55 9.33 3.16
N VAL A 92 10.58 10.38 2.34
CA VAL A 92 9.65 10.59 1.23
C VAL A 92 10.46 10.98 0.01
N THR A 93 10.37 10.19 -1.05
CA THR A 93 11.04 10.45 -2.32
C THR A 93 10.00 10.78 -3.39
N PRO A 94 9.96 12.00 -3.92
CA PRO A 94 9.08 12.35 -5.05
C PRO A 94 9.67 11.87 -6.38
N PHE A 95 8.79 11.52 -7.32
CA PHE A 95 9.10 11.08 -8.68
C PHE A 95 8.28 11.90 -9.69
N ASP A 96 8.96 12.42 -10.72
CA ASP A 96 8.31 13.10 -11.84
C ASP A 96 7.93 12.07 -12.92
N LEU A 97 6.84 11.34 -12.70
CA LEU A 97 6.30 10.39 -13.69
C LEU A 97 5.53 11.09 -14.82
N PHE A 98 5.06 12.31 -14.59
CA PHE A 98 4.25 13.07 -15.53
C PHE A 98 4.78 14.50 -15.70
N PRO A 99 5.93 14.66 -16.41
CA PRO A 99 6.54 15.97 -16.62
C PRO A 99 5.57 16.95 -17.28
N GLN A 100 5.71 18.23 -16.95
CA GLN A 100 4.84 19.31 -17.44
C GLN A 100 3.38 19.20 -16.96
N THR A 101 3.10 18.41 -15.92
CA THR A 101 1.80 18.37 -15.24
C THR A 101 1.93 18.80 -13.78
N TYR A 102 0.80 18.90 -13.07
CA TYR A 102 0.80 19.14 -11.62
C TYR A 102 0.92 17.85 -10.79
N HIS A 103 0.94 16.68 -11.44
CA HIS A 103 0.98 15.40 -10.75
C HIS A 103 2.34 15.17 -10.11
N ILE A 104 2.33 14.65 -8.89
CA ILE A 104 3.52 14.25 -8.15
C ILE A 104 3.27 12.82 -7.69
N GLU A 105 4.14 11.92 -8.12
CA GLU A 105 4.23 10.58 -7.56
C GLU A 105 5.25 10.59 -6.43
N SER A 106 5.06 9.74 -5.43
CA SER A 106 5.99 9.66 -4.29
C SER A 106 6.00 8.27 -3.70
N ILE A 107 7.13 7.90 -3.10
CA ILE A 107 7.26 6.73 -2.24
C ILE A 107 7.64 7.22 -0.85
N SER A 108 6.89 6.78 0.16
CA SER A 108 7.12 7.10 1.57
C SER A 108 7.40 5.83 2.36
N PHE A 109 8.44 5.85 3.18
CA PHE A 109 8.80 4.74 4.07
C PHE A 109 8.45 5.07 5.51
N PHE A 110 7.72 4.16 6.16
CA PHE A 110 7.40 4.21 7.57
C PHE A 110 8.01 3.00 8.29
N GLU A 111 8.65 3.23 9.43
CA GLU A 111 9.32 2.20 10.24
C GLU A 111 9.06 2.45 11.73
N HIS A 112 9.21 1.43 12.57
CA HIS A 112 9.13 1.58 14.04
C HIS A 112 10.27 2.44 14.63
#